data_AF-A0A443RYP0-F1
#
_entry.id   AF-A0A443RYP0-F1
#
_cell.length_a   1.000
_cell.length_b   1.000
_cell.length_c   1.000
_cell.angle_alpha   90.00
_cell.angle_beta   90.00
_cell.angle_gamma   90.00
#
_symmetry.space_group_name_H-M   'P 1'
#
loop_
_entity.id
_entity.type
_entity.pdbx_description
1 polymer ?
#
loop_
_entity_poly.entity_id
_entity_poly.type
_entity_poly.pdbx_seq_one_letter_code
_entity_poly.pdbx_strand_id
1 'polypeptide(L)'
;EPNLLRIWKSYLALNYNEFLNYSLIGRTEKSVVINTLQKAHKHQIAFRKPDAYSLKSLAMIKKYIYVDFQALNETLEWILKLQDHHTGCWTPIGPNINHHLRNNETGQSLITSFVIIALLESQKWLNSPSNDVIESAFKCLQSTTKQHDAYTLVLSAHVHSLANKTEEANQYLIKLQQLATNDTVNNVTYWEQQVPGEEWISKSTSIQF
;
A
#
# COMPACT_ATOMS: atom_id res chain seq x y z
N GLU A 1 -4.92 -10.97 4.36
CA GLU A 1 -5.64 -11.04 5.66
C GLU A 1 -7.09 -10.58 5.51
N PRO A 2 -8.11 -11.38 5.89
CA PRO A 2 -9.53 -11.07 5.60
C PRO A 2 -10.09 -9.85 6.34
N ASN A 3 -9.59 -9.55 7.54
CA ASN A 3 -10.09 -8.45 8.37
C ASN A 3 -9.65 -7.08 7.84
N LEU A 4 -8.37 -6.95 7.47
CA LEU A 4 -7.87 -5.75 6.81
C LEU A 4 -8.60 -5.50 5.48
N LEU A 5 -8.94 -6.54 4.70
CA LEU A 5 -9.73 -6.37 3.49
C LEU A 5 -11.12 -5.73 3.78
N ARG A 6 -11.78 -6.12 4.87
CA ARG A 6 -13.06 -5.52 5.29
C ARG A 6 -12.89 -4.06 5.69
N ILE A 7 -11.81 -3.73 6.37
CA ILE A 7 -11.44 -2.35 6.73
C ILE A 7 -11.26 -1.52 5.46
N TRP A 8 -10.46 -2.01 4.50
CA TRP A 8 -10.19 -1.32 3.24
C TRP A 8 -11.43 -1.10 2.39
N LYS A 9 -12.30 -2.11 2.24
CA LYS A 9 -13.56 -1.96 1.51
C LYS A 9 -14.45 -0.88 2.13
N SER A 10 -14.57 -0.89 3.46
CA SER A 10 -15.38 0.09 4.19
C SER A 10 -14.79 1.50 4.08
N TYR A 11 -13.46 1.62 4.20
CA TYR A 11 -12.73 2.88 4.04
C TYR A 11 -12.91 3.46 2.63
N LEU A 12 -12.70 2.66 1.59
CA LEU A 12 -12.85 3.09 0.19
C LEU A 12 -14.28 3.55 -0.09
N ALA A 13 -15.29 2.81 0.38
CA ALA A 13 -16.69 3.22 0.26
C ALA A 13 -16.94 4.58 0.94
N LEU A 14 -16.43 4.78 2.16
CA LEU A 14 -16.60 6.04 2.87
C LEU A 14 -15.87 7.21 2.19
N ASN A 15 -14.65 6.99 1.71
CA ASN A 15 -13.82 8.02 1.10
C ASN A 15 -14.33 8.42 -0.30
N TYR A 16 -14.76 7.45 -1.11
CA TYR A 16 -15.33 7.68 -2.43
C TYR A 16 -16.67 8.44 -2.35
N ASN A 17 -17.53 8.08 -1.40
CA ASN A 17 -18.81 8.78 -1.20
C ASN A 17 -18.63 10.20 -0.65
N GLU A 18 -17.55 10.44 0.10
CA GLU A 18 -17.21 11.79 0.54
C GLU A 18 -16.77 12.66 -0.63
N PHE A 19 -15.99 12.09 -1.57
CA PHE A 19 -15.60 12.75 -2.81
C PHE A 19 -16.81 13.06 -3.71
N LEU A 20 -17.75 12.12 -3.84
CA LEU A 20 -18.97 12.28 -4.64
C LEU A 20 -20.10 13.09 -3.98
N ASN A 21 -19.89 13.57 -2.75
CA ASN A 21 -20.90 14.19 -1.90
C ASN A 21 -22.03 13.23 -1.49
N TYR A 22 -22.12 12.95 -0.18
CA TYR A 22 -23.12 12.09 0.46
C TYR A 22 -24.59 12.53 0.25
N SER A 23 -24.88 13.58 -0.50
CA SER A 23 -26.26 13.91 -0.88
C SER A 23 -26.94 12.83 -1.73
N LEU A 24 -26.16 12.02 -2.46
CA LEU A 24 -26.66 10.93 -3.31
C LEU A 24 -26.89 9.61 -2.57
N ILE A 25 -26.32 9.45 -1.38
CA ILE A 25 -26.38 8.22 -0.57
C ILE A 25 -26.85 8.60 0.83
N GLY A 26 -27.99 8.06 1.26
CA GLY A 26 -28.63 8.44 2.52
C GLY A 26 -27.70 8.39 3.75
N ARG A 27 -28.00 9.22 4.76
CA ARG A 27 -27.22 9.26 6.03
C ARG A 27 -27.22 7.92 6.77
N THR A 28 -28.26 7.12 6.58
CA THR A 28 -28.44 5.77 7.12
C THR A 28 -27.38 4.79 6.61
N GLU A 29 -27.01 4.90 5.34
CA GLU A 29 -26.04 4.04 4.68
C GLU A 29 -24.64 4.34 5.21
N LYS A 30 -24.33 5.62 5.43
CA LYS A 30 -23.06 6.04 6.04
C LYS A 30 -22.86 5.44 7.44
N SER A 31 -23.88 5.46 8.30
CA SER A 31 -23.77 4.95 9.67
C SER A 31 -23.59 3.43 9.70
N VAL A 32 -24.23 2.70 8.77
CA VAL A 32 -24.05 1.25 8.61
C VAL A 32 -22.61 0.89 8.24
N VAL A 33 -22.01 1.64 7.30
CA VAL A 33 -20.61 1.41 6.90
C VAL A 33 -19.64 1.74 8.04
N ILE A 34 -19.88 2.83 8.78
CA ILE A 34 -19.06 3.19 9.96
C ILE A 34 -19.14 2.09 11.04
N ASN A 35 -20.33 1.57 11.35
CA ASN A 35 -20.48 0.49 12.34
C ASN A 35 -19.76 -0.80 11.87
N THR A 36 -19.84 -1.12 10.58
CA THR A 36 -19.12 -2.25 9.99
C THR A 36 -17.60 -2.07 10.12
N LEU A 37 -17.10 -0.87 9.84
CA LEU A 37 -15.70 -0.51 10.00
C LEU A 37 -15.24 -0.62 11.47
N GLN A 38 -16.04 -0.13 12.43
CA GLN A 38 -15.75 -0.23 13.86
C GLN A 38 -15.66 -1.69 14.32
N LYS A 39 -16.58 -2.56 13.89
CA LYS A 39 -16.56 -3.99 14.20
C LYS A 39 -15.30 -4.66 13.64
N ALA A 40 -14.94 -4.36 12.40
CA ALA A 40 -13.74 -4.89 11.76
C ALA A 40 -12.46 -4.43 12.48
N HIS A 41 -12.39 -3.15 12.86
CA HIS A 41 -11.27 -2.60 13.62
C HIS A 41 -11.12 -3.27 15.00
N LYS A 42 -12.23 -3.44 15.74
CA LYS A 42 -12.22 -4.12 17.05
C LYS A 42 -11.66 -5.54 16.95
N HIS A 43 -12.03 -6.25 15.89
CA HIS A 43 -11.50 -7.59 15.64
C HIS A 43 -10.01 -7.56 15.26
N GLN A 44 -9.57 -6.58 14.47
CA GLN A 44 -8.15 -6.40 14.11
C GLN A 44 -7.26 -6.15 15.33
N ILE A 45 -7.73 -5.36 16.30
CA ILE A 45 -6.98 -5.09 17.55
C ILE A 45 -6.64 -6.40 18.28
N ALA A 46 -7.56 -7.36 18.30
CA ALA A 46 -7.40 -8.62 19.06
C ALA A 46 -6.32 -9.56 18.48
N PHE A 47 -5.93 -9.41 17.21
CA PHE A 47 -5.00 -10.31 16.51
C PHE A 47 -3.78 -9.59 15.95
N ARG A 48 -3.49 -8.39 16.44
CA ARG A 48 -2.53 -7.46 15.85
C ARG A 48 -1.12 -8.07 15.79
N LYS A 49 -0.57 -8.14 14.57
CA LYS A 49 0.87 -8.07 14.34
C LYS A 49 1.20 -6.63 13.90
N PRO A 50 2.18 -5.95 14.53
CA PRO A 50 2.62 -4.65 14.03
C PRO A 50 3.25 -4.86 12.65
N ASP A 51 2.74 -4.18 11.62
CA ASP A 51 3.33 -4.15 10.28
C ASP A 51 2.88 -2.88 9.53
N ALA A 52 3.54 -2.59 8.40
CA ALA A 52 3.27 -1.38 7.62
C ALA A 52 1.84 -1.33 7.07
N TYR A 53 1.28 -2.49 6.70
CA TYR A 53 -0.08 -2.55 6.15
C TYR A 53 -1.13 -2.26 7.22
N SER A 54 -0.93 -2.75 8.44
CA SER A 54 -1.71 -2.44 9.62
C SER A 54 -1.58 -0.97 10.00
N LEU A 55 -0.37 -0.41 9.99
CA LEU A 55 -0.14 1.03 10.24
C LEU A 55 -0.96 1.90 9.29
N LYS A 56 -0.80 1.69 7.98
CA LYS A 56 -1.53 2.43 6.93
C LYS A 56 -3.04 2.31 7.11
N SER A 57 -3.53 1.08 7.32
CA SER A 57 -4.97 0.82 7.47
C SER A 57 -5.55 1.56 8.68
N LEU A 58 -4.85 1.52 9.82
CA LEU A 58 -5.28 2.17 11.06
C LEU A 58 -5.22 3.69 10.97
N ALA A 59 -4.18 4.25 10.35
CA ALA A 59 -4.04 5.68 10.16
C ALA A 59 -5.17 6.24 9.26
N MET A 60 -5.47 5.55 8.14
CA MET A 60 -6.51 5.98 7.22
C MET A 60 -7.91 6.01 7.83
N ILE A 61 -8.24 5.01 8.65
CA ILE A 61 -9.59 4.88 9.23
C ILE A 61 -9.84 5.80 10.42
N LYS A 62 -8.77 6.39 10.99
CA LYS A 62 -8.85 7.38 12.09
C LYS A 62 -9.71 8.60 11.75
N LYS A 63 -9.88 8.90 10.45
CA LYS A 63 -10.82 9.92 9.97
C LYS A 63 -12.29 9.60 10.31
N TYR A 64 -12.65 8.33 10.41
CA TYR A 64 -14.05 7.87 10.53
C TYR A 64 -14.37 7.25 11.88
N ILE A 65 -13.38 6.66 12.55
CA ILE A 65 -13.56 5.98 13.85
C ILE A 65 -12.44 6.36 14.82
N TYR A 66 -12.68 6.15 16.11
CA TYR A 66 -11.62 6.26 17.10
C TYR A 66 -10.59 5.15 16.89
N VAL A 67 -9.32 5.55 16.78
CA VAL A 67 -8.16 4.67 16.76
C VAL A 67 -7.17 5.20 17.81
N ASP A 68 -6.80 4.33 18.74
CA ASP A 68 -5.85 4.63 19.80
C ASP A 68 -4.51 5.10 19.20
N PHE A 69 -4.07 6.28 19.62
CA PHE A 69 -2.84 6.89 19.15
C PHE A 69 -1.60 6.17 19.68
N GLN A 70 -1.64 5.63 20.90
CA GLN A 70 -0.51 4.91 21.48
C GLN A 70 -0.24 3.63 20.68
N ALA A 71 -1.28 2.84 20.41
CA ALA A 71 -1.23 1.68 19.52
C ALA A 71 -0.60 1.97 18.13
N LEU A 72 -0.94 3.12 17.55
CA LEU A 72 -0.40 3.59 16.28
C LEU A 72 1.09 3.94 16.39
N ASN A 73 1.49 4.64 17.45
CA ASN A 73 2.88 5.03 17.70
C ASN A 73 3.78 3.81 17.99
N GLU A 74 3.31 2.85 18.79
CA GLU A 74 4.03 1.59 19.05
C GLU A 74 4.27 0.79 17.74
N THR A 75 3.27 0.77 16.85
CA THR A 75 3.40 0.12 15.54
C THR A 75 4.41 0.84 14.67
N LEU A 76 4.39 2.19 14.65
CA LEU A 76 5.38 3.01 13.96
C LEU A 76 6.79 2.72 14.46
N GLU A 77 7.03 2.78 15.77
CA GLU A 77 8.35 2.52 16.36
C GLU A 77 8.86 1.12 16.04
N TRP A 78 7.98 0.11 16.04
CA TRP A 78 8.34 -1.24 15.65
C TRP A 78 8.81 -1.30 14.19
N ILE A 79 8.10 -0.66 13.26
CA ILE A 79 8.48 -0.61 11.84
C ILE A 79 9.82 0.09 11.66
N LEU A 80 10.03 1.23 12.33
CA LEU A 80 11.27 2.00 12.23
C LEU A 80 12.50 1.22 12.72
N LYS A 81 12.35 0.41 13.78
CA LYS A 81 13.42 -0.46 14.30
C LYS A 81 13.85 -1.57 13.34
N LEU A 82 13.04 -1.88 12.34
CA LEU A 82 13.34 -2.92 11.34
C LEU A 82 14.07 -2.39 10.11
N GLN A 83 14.25 -1.07 9.99
CA GLN A 83 15.02 -0.52 8.90
C GLN A 83 16.50 -0.87 9.10
N ASP A 84 17.12 -1.46 8.09
CA ASP A 84 18.55 -1.75 8.14
C ASP A 84 19.36 -0.43 8.11
N HIS A 85 20.22 -0.24 9.11
CA HIS A 85 20.96 1.02 9.29
C HIS A 85 22.03 1.28 8.22
N HIS A 86 22.49 0.25 7.51
CA HIS A 86 23.55 0.38 6.50
C HIS A 86 22.99 0.61 5.10
N THR A 87 21.95 -0.14 4.76
CA THR A 87 21.32 -0.15 3.43
C THR A 87 20.10 0.75 3.35
N GLY A 88 19.44 1.02 4.48
CA GLY A 88 18.16 1.73 4.54
C GLY A 88 16.94 0.87 4.15
N CYS A 89 17.15 -0.41 3.86
CA CYS A 89 16.11 -1.31 3.37
C CYS A 89 15.27 -1.93 4.50
N TRP A 90 14.02 -2.26 4.20
CA TRP A 90 13.25 -3.26 4.95
C TRP A 90 13.32 -4.60 4.24
N THR A 91 13.47 -5.67 5.01
CA THR A 91 13.50 -7.04 4.48
C THR A 91 12.18 -7.77 4.77
N PRO A 92 11.79 -8.72 3.90
CA PRO A 92 10.64 -9.58 4.19
C PRO A 92 10.89 -10.42 5.44
N ILE A 93 9.98 -10.36 6.42
CA ILE A 93 10.06 -11.17 7.66
C ILE A 93 8.92 -12.19 7.68
N GLY A 94 9.27 -13.47 7.86
CA GLY A 94 8.32 -14.53 8.22
C GLY A 94 8.25 -15.72 7.24
N PRO A 95 7.56 -16.80 7.63
CA PRO A 95 7.55 -18.06 6.87
C PRO A 95 6.68 -18.02 5.59
N ASN A 96 5.71 -17.10 5.52
CA ASN A 96 4.69 -17.02 4.46
C ASN A 96 4.84 -15.75 3.61
N ILE A 97 6.05 -15.48 3.13
CA ILE A 97 6.32 -14.37 2.23
C ILE A 97 5.86 -14.77 0.82
N ASN A 98 5.13 -13.88 0.14
CA ASN A 98 4.74 -14.08 -1.26
C ASN A 98 6.00 -14.36 -2.11
N HIS A 99 5.93 -15.31 -3.04
CA HIS A 99 7.09 -15.71 -3.85
C HIS A 99 7.74 -14.53 -4.59
N HIS A 100 6.96 -13.53 -5.01
CA HIS A 100 7.49 -12.28 -5.60
C HIS A 100 8.35 -11.47 -4.63
N LEU A 101 8.07 -11.55 -3.33
CA LEU A 101 8.82 -10.88 -2.27
C LEU A 101 10.02 -11.71 -1.79
N ARG A 102 10.18 -12.96 -2.25
CA ARG A 102 11.34 -13.82 -1.94
C ARG A 102 12.56 -13.51 -2.79
N ASN A 103 12.42 -12.87 -3.95
CA ASN A 103 13.59 -12.35 -4.66
C ASN A 103 14.24 -11.28 -3.78
N ASN A 104 15.52 -11.45 -3.43
CA ASN A 104 16.10 -10.66 -2.34
C ASN A 104 16.15 -9.15 -2.69
N GLU A 105 16.63 -8.79 -3.89
CA GLU A 105 16.71 -7.37 -4.28
C GLU A 105 15.33 -6.78 -4.61
N THR A 106 14.55 -7.44 -5.47
CA THR A 106 13.20 -6.95 -5.86
C THR A 106 12.24 -6.95 -4.69
N GLY A 107 12.25 -8.00 -3.86
CA GLY A 107 11.44 -8.10 -2.65
C GLY A 107 11.79 -7.03 -1.63
N GLN A 108 13.08 -6.71 -1.46
CA GLN A 108 13.52 -5.56 -0.64
C GLN A 108 13.00 -4.24 -1.18
N SER A 109 13.09 -3.99 -2.50
CA SER A 109 12.56 -2.77 -3.12
C SER A 109 11.04 -2.64 -2.94
N LEU A 110 10.30 -3.73 -3.16
CA LEU A 110 8.85 -3.77 -3.01
C LEU A 110 8.42 -3.52 -1.57
N ILE A 111 9.02 -4.21 -0.60
CA ILE A 111 8.67 -4.03 0.82
C ILE A 111 9.07 -2.65 1.31
N THR A 112 10.26 -2.17 0.96
CA THR A 112 10.70 -0.82 1.30
C THR A 112 9.73 0.21 0.73
N SER A 113 9.30 0.06 -0.52
CA SER A 113 8.28 0.90 -1.15
C SER A 113 6.96 0.88 -0.37
N PHE A 114 6.45 -0.30 -0.01
CA PHE A 114 5.23 -0.44 0.80
C PHE A 114 5.33 0.23 2.16
N VAL A 115 6.48 0.10 2.84
CA VAL A 115 6.72 0.73 4.14
C VAL A 115 6.73 2.24 3.99
N ILE A 116 7.46 2.80 3.03
CA ILE A 116 7.49 4.25 2.80
C ILE A 116 6.09 4.79 2.47
N ILE A 117 5.33 4.13 1.60
CA ILE A 117 3.93 4.53 1.30
C ILE A 117 3.12 4.61 2.59
N ALA A 118 3.19 3.54 3.41
CA ALA A 118 2.46 3.49 4.67
C ALA A 118 2.86 4.63 5.62
N LEU A 119 4.16 4.94 5.71
CA LEU A 119 4.68 6.02 6.53
C LEU A 119 4.20 7.40 6.05
N LEU A 120 4.33 7.67 4.75
CA LEU A 120 3.96 8.97 4.15
C LEU A 120 2.45 9.23 4.22
N GLU A 121 1.62 8.24 3.91
CA GLU A 121 0.16 8.39 3.98
C GLU A 121 -0.35 8.48 5.43
N SER A 122 0.40 7.94 6.39
CA SER A 122 0.07 8.00 7.81
C SER A 122 0.60 9.26 8.51
N GLN A 123 1.43 10.06 7.85
CA GLN A 123 2.12 11.23 8.42
C GLN A 123 1.15 12.28 8.98
N LYS A 124 -0.08 12.37 8.45
CA LYS A 124 -1.13 13.26 8.98
C LYS A 124 -1.56 12.90 10.41
N TRP A 125 -1.40 11.64 10.80
CA TRP A 125 -1.95 11.07 12.03
C TRP A 125 -0.89 10.64 13.05
N LEU A 126 0.38 10.71 12.65
CA LEU A 126 1.54 10.23 13.39
C LEU A 126 2.56 11.33 13.51
N ASN A 127 3.44 11.22 14.51
CA ASN A 127 4.69 11.97 14.48
C ASN A 127 5.45 11.52 13.24
N SER A 128 5.83 12.47 12.40
CA SER A 128 6.52 12.17 11.15
C SER A 128 7.76 11.32 11.44
N PRO A 129 8.03 10.23 10.67
CA PRO A 129 9.35 9.64 10.69
C PRO A 129 10.37 10.74 10.38
N SER A 130 11.57 10.63 10.95
CA SER A 130 12.64 11.59 10.66
C SER A 130 12.93 11.59 9.15
N ASN A 131 13.28 12.76 8.60
CA ASN A 131 13.66 12.87 7.19
C ASN A 131 14.79 11.87 6.83
N ASP A 132 15.66 11.56 7.80
CA ASP A 132 16.75 10.59 7.64
C ASP A 132 16.25 9.17 7.33
N VAL A 133 15.15 8.72 7.93
CA VAL A 133 14.56 7.39 7.67
C VAL A 133 14.10 7.31 6.22
N ILE A 134 13.40 8.34 5.76
CA ILE A 134 12.85 8.39 4.40
C ILE A 134 13.98 8.48 3.37
N GLU A 135 14.97 9.35 3.59
CA GLU A 135 16.12 9.47 2.69
C GLU A 135 16.97 8.20 2.64
N SER A 136 17.21 7.55 3.78
CA SER A 136 17.89 6.25 3.82
C SER A 136 17.13 5.18 3.03
N ALA A 137 15.81 5.16 3.13
CA ALA A 137 14.97 4.25 2.37
C ALA A 137 15.03 4.51 0.84
N PHE A 138 15.10 5.78 0.42
CA PHE A 138 15.31 6.10 -1.00
C PHE A 138 16.68 5.64 -1.51
N LYS A 139 17.74 5.68 -0.69
CA LYS A 139 19.04 5.07 -1.05
C LYS A 139 18.92 3.56 -1.27
N CYS A 140 18.15 2.86 -0.43
CA CYS A 140 17.82 1.45 -0.65
C CYS A 140 17.10 1.24 -1.99
N LEU A 141 16.07 2.04 -2.29
CA LEU A 141 15.32 1.89 -3.55
C LEU A 141 16.21 2.10 -4.77
N GLN A 142 17.13 3.06 -4.72
CA GLN A 142 18.09 3.30 -5.80
C GLN A 142 19.05 2.12 -6.03
N SER A 143 19.45 1.41 -4.97
CA SER A 143 20.39 0.27 -5.07
C SER A 143 19.72 -1.04 -5.48
N THR A 144 18.43 -1.21 -5.16
CA THR A 144 17.68 -2.47 -5.34
C THR A 144 16.75 -2.49 -6.56
N THR A 145 16.36 -1.32 -7.09
CA THR A 145 15.43 -1.21 -8.23
C THR A 145 16.16 -1.47 -9.56
N LYS A 146 16.55 -2.72 -9.77
CA LYS A 146 17.15 -3.20 -11.03
C LYS A 146 16.13 -3.81 -11.99
N GLN A 147 14.99 -4.28 -11.48
CA GLN A 147 13.91 -4.83 -12.29
C GLN A 147 12.88 -3.76 -12.66
N HIS A 148 12.51 -3.74 -13.93
CA HIS A 148 11.51 -2.83 -14.50
C HIS A 148 10.22 -3.56 -14.83
N ASP A 149 9.78 -4.50 -13.99
CA ASP A 149 8.43 -5.04 -14.17
C ASP A 149 7.37 -3.96 -13.85
N ALA A 150 6.18 -4.10 -14.42
CA ALA A 150 5.12 -3.10 -14.29
C ALA A 150 4.77 -2.84 -12.82
N TYR A 151 4.79 -3.88 -11.98
CA TYR A 151 4.42 -3.78 -10.56
C TYR A 151 5.41 -2.92 -9.77
N THR A 152 6.71 -3.17 -9.95
CA THR A 152 7.79 -2.42 -9.31
C THR A 152 7.78 -0.97 -9.78
N LEU A 153 7.58 -0.74 -11.09
CA LEU A 153 7.49 0.62 -11.65
C LEU A 153 6.31 1.42 -11.11
N VAL A 154 5.12 0.82 -10.98
CA VAL A 154 3.94 1.48 -10.38
C VAL A 154 4.24 1.90 -8.94
N LEU A 155 4.80 0.99 -8.14
CA LEU A 155 5.12 1.28 -6.74
C LEU A 155 6.21 2.34 -6.62
N SER A 156 7.26 2.28 -7.44
CA SER A 156 8.30 3.31 -7.49
C SER A 156 7.72 4.68 -7.85
N ALA A 157 6.90 4.76 -8.91
CA ALA A 157 6.23 6.01 -9.28
C ALA A 157 5.37 6.56 -8.14
N HIS A 158 4.61 5.69 -7.47
CA HIS A 158 3.72 6.08 -6.38
C HIS A 158 4.49 6.60 -5.16
N VAL A 159 5.53 5.89 -4.72
CA VAL A 159 6.38 6.30 -3.58
C VAL A 159 7.04 7.65 -3.84
N HIS A 160 7.64 7.83 -5.03
CA HIS A 160 8.31 9.08 -5.38
C HIS A 160 7.31 10.24 -5.48
N SER A 161 6.11 9.99 -6.01
CA SER A 161 5.03 10.99 -6.04
C SER A 161 4.60 11.41 -4.64
N LEU A 162 4.40 10.47 -3.71
CA LEU A 162 4.06 10.77 -2.31
C LEU A 162 5.16 11.57 -1.59
N ALA A 163 6.43 11.34 -1.95
CA ALA A 163 7.57 12.05 -1.39
C ALA A 163 7.86 13.40 -2.10
N ASN A 164 6.98 13.86 -3.00
CA ASN A 164 7.17 15.05 -3.82
C ASN A 164 8.43 15.02 -4.73
N LYS A 165 8.95 13.83 -5.04
CA LYS A 165 10.05 13.58 -6.00
C LYS A 165 9.46 13.38 -7.41
N THR A 166 8.84 14.43 -7.94
CA THR A 166 7.96 14.35 -9.12
C THR A 166 8.72 14.03 -10.41
N GLU A 167 9.96 14.46 -10.55
CA GLU A 167 10.78 14.19 -11.73
C GLU A 167 11.12 12.70 -11.83
N GLU A 168 11.58 12.10 -10.75
CA GLU A 168 11.84 10.66 -10.66
C GLU A 168 10.54 9.85 -10.84
N ALA A 169 9.43 10.29 -10.22
CA ALA A 169 8.13 9.67 -10.42
C ALA A 169 7.75 9.61 -11.91
N ASN A 170 7.95 10.72 -12.64
CA ASN A 170 7.68 10.78 -14.09
C ASN A 170 8.56 9.81 -14.89
N GLN A 171 9.83 9.64 -14.52
CA GLN A 171 10.70 8.68 -15.20
C GLN A 171 10.18 7.24 -15.05
N TYR A 172 9.66 6.87 -13.89
CA TYR A 172 9.03 5.56 -13.69
C TYR A 172 7.72 5.43 -14.47
N LEU A 173 6.89 6.47 -14.52
CA LEU A 173 5.64 6.48 -15.28
C LEU A 173 5.87 6.33 -16.80
N ILE A 174 6.90 6.98 -17.34
CA ILE A 174 7.27 6.83 -18.77
C ILE A 174 7.64 5.37 -19.07
N LYS A 175 8.45 4.74 -18.22
CA LYS A 175 8.81 3.32 -18.37
C LYS A 175 7.58 2.42 -18.23
N LEU A 176 6.69 2.73 -17.29
CA LEU A 176 5.44 1.98 -17.10
C LEU A 176 4.57 2.07 -18.35
N GLN A 177 4.45 3.26 -18.96
CA GLN A 177 3.67 3.45 -20.18
C GLN A 177 4.22 2.65 -21.36
N GLN A 178 5.54 2.44 -21.44
CA GLN A 178 6.16 1.59 -22.46
C GLN A 178 5.80 0.09 -22.31
N LEU A 179 5.41 -0.34 -21.11
CA LEU A 179 4.98 -1.72 -20.83
C LEU A 179 3.46 -1.92 -20.95
N ALA A 180 2.72 -0.86 -21.25
CA ALA A 180 1.26 -0.94 -21.33
C ALA A 180 0.83 -1.75 -22.55
N THR A 181 -0.10 -2.68 -22.35
CA THR A 181 -0.80 -3.38 -23.43
C THR A 181 -2.09 -2.64 -23.74
N ASN A 182 -2.26 -2.26 -25.00
CA ASN A 182 -3.44 -1.58 -25.49
C ASN A 182 -4.32 -2.56 -26.26
N ASP A 183 -5.45 -2.92 -25.68
CA ASP A 183 -6.49 -3.68 -26.35
C ASP A 183 -7.45 -2.69 -27.01
N THR A 184 -7.27 -2.52 -28.31
CA THR A 184 -8.08 -1.62 -29.14
C THR A 184 -9.48 -2.15 -29.41
N VAL A 185 -9.73 -3.45 -29.23
CA VAL A 185 -11.04 -4.07 -29.43
C VAL A 185 -11.96 -3.74 -28.25
N ASN A 186 -11.44 -3.86 -27.03
CA ASN A 186 -12.18 -3.55 -25.81
C ASN A 186 -11.98 -2.11 -25.31
N ASN A 187 -11.13 -1.32 -25.99
CA ASN A 187 -10.75 0.03 -25.61
C ASN A 187 -10.23 0.12 -24.16
N VAL A 188 -9.35 -0.81 -23.80
CA VAL A 188 -8.73 -0.89 -22.48
C VAL A 188 -7.22 -0.88 -22.58
N THR A 189 -6.59 -0.26 -21.60
CA THR A 189 -5.14 -0.31 -21.39
C THR A 189 -4.87 -1.00 -20.07
N TYR A 190 -3.97 -1.98 -20.08
CA TYR A 190 -3.62 -2.75 -18.89
C TYR A 190 -2.14 -3.11 -18.88
N TRP A 191 -1.67 -3.60 -17.75
CA TRP A 191 -0.29 -4.07 -17.56
C TRP A 191 -0.33 -5.52 -17.12
N GLU A 192 0.52 -6.34 -17.74
CA GLU A 192 0.71 -7.73 -17.36
C GLU A 192 1.98 -7.87 -16.53
N GLN A 193 1.93 -8.77 -15.55
CA GLN A 193 3.12 -9.18 -14.82
C GLN A 193 3.40 -10.64 -15.17
N GLN A 194 4.59 -10.93 -15.67
CA GLN A 194 5.02 -12.31 -15.87
C GLN A 194 5.28 -12.95 -14.52
N VAL A 195 4.53 -14.01 -14.19
CA VAL A 195 4.75 -14.84 -13.01
C VAL A 195 5.60 -16.05 -13.44
N PRO A 196 6.88 -16.15 -13.04
CA PRO A 196 7.71 -17.28 -13.43
C PRO A 196 7.15 -18.57 -12.81
N GLY A 197 6.70 -19.51 -13.65
CA GLY A 197 6.30 -20.86 -13.22
C GLY A 197 4.79 -21.10 -13.03
N GLU A 198 3.92 -20.14 -13.32
CA GLU A 198 2.48 -20.39 -13.46
C GLU A 198 2.09 -20.44 -14.94
N GLU A 199 1.86 -21.65 -15.45
CA GLU A 199 1.14 -21.86 -16.70
C GLU A 199 -0.23 -21.17 -16.60
N TRP A 200 -0.57 -20.38 -17.61
CA TRP A 200 -1.78 -19.58 -17.72
C TRP A 200 -3.05 -20.41 -17.52
N ILE A 201 -3.50 -20.58 -16.28
CA ILE A 201 -4.92 -20.83 -16.02
C ILE A 201 -5.56 -19.46 -15.98
N SER A 202 -6.15 -19.08 -17.12
CA SER A 202 -7.04 -17.93 -17.27
C SER A 202 -8.20 -18.00 -16.26
N LYS A 203 -7.97 -17.56 -15.03
CA LYS A 203 -9.06 -17.16 -14.14
C LYS A 203 -9.35 -15.69 -14.37
N SER A 204 -10.03 -15.42 -15.47
CA SER A 204 -10.88 -14.24 -15.59
C SER A 204 -11.84 -14.26 -14.41
N THR A 205 -11.54 -13.51 -13.35
CA THR A 205 -12.56 -13.18 -12.36
C THR A 205 -13.27 -11.95 -12.90
N SER A 206 -14.27 -12.21 -13.74
CA SER A 206 -15.26 -11.23 -14.12
C SER A 206 -15.90 -10.71 -12.84
N ILE A 207 -15.48 -9.54 -12.38
CA ILE A 207 -16.28 -8.78 -11.42
C ILE A 207 -17.34 -8.10 -12.28
N GLN A 208 -18.43 -8.83 -12.51
CA GLN A 208 -19.66 -8.21 -13.02
C GLN A 208 -20.25 -7.38 -11.88
N PHE A 209 -20.52 -6.10 -12.19
CA PHE A 209 -21.29 -5.19 -11.35
C PHE A 209 -22.79 -5.50 -11.45
#